data_AF-A0A0D2XUY3-F1
#
_entry.id   AF-A0A0D2XUY3-F1
#
_cell.length_a   1.000
_cell.length_b   1.000
_cell.length_c   1.000
_cell.angle_alpha   90.00
_cell.angle_beta   90.00
_cell.angle_gamma   90.00
#
_symmetry.space_group_name_H-M   'P 1'
#
loop_
_entity.id
_entity.type
_entity.pdbx_description
1 polymer ?
#
loop_
_entity_poly.entity_id
_entity_poly.type
_entity_poly.pdbx_seq_one_letter_code
_entity_poly.pdbx_strand_id
1 'polypeptide(L)'
;MSSGTPPSHGATTPTQYTDKEEGHYHCNHPNHYYEERNRNVQKPHQSMVSQVYNPSFFKVANPGPLGLISFALTTFVLGLYQCGAGLPGSNPFGGVGPDQAIFGLAVFFGGIAQLFAGLMEFRVGNTFGTTVHCSYGAFWLAFAMFFVPDLGIKDAYKGDDRAYSFALGIFLILWCFLTLIFFVAALKTNIAILIVLGFLFLAFLFLSLAQFLQTTHPTAAIRINKTGGAFSCICAFAAFYAGAAGIMTEDTTWVRFPLGEIDVQPKKTNIA
;
A
#
# COMPACT_ATOMS: atom_id res chain seq x y z
N MET A 1 -69.33 -57.81 -16.39
CA MET A 1 -68.44 -58.87 -16.92
C MET A 1 -67.02 -58.45 -16.55
N SER A 2 -66.26 -59.20 -15.74
CA SER A 2 -65.70 -60.55 -16.00
C SER A 2 -64.60 -60.50 -17.08
N SER A 3 -63.39 -61.02 -16.90
CA SER A 3 -62.70 -61.59 -15.71
C SER A 3 -61.24 -61.94 -16.08
N GLY A 4 -60.26 -61.78 -15.20
CA GLY A 4 -58.88 -62.23 -15.46
C GLY A 4 -57.91 -62.03 -14.30
N THR A 5 -57.40 -63.13 -13.74
CA THR A 5 -56.39 -63.24 -12.67
C THR A 5 -55.61 -64.57 -12.84
N PRO A 6 -54.59 -64.89 -12.03
CA PRO A 6 -53.26 -64.28 -11.95
C PRO A 6 -52.17 -65.34 -12.38
N PRO A 7 -50.88 -65.33 -11.92
CA PRO A 7 -50.50 -65.62 -10.53
C PRO A 7 -49.24 -64.86 -9.99
N SER A 8 -48.81 -65.27 -8.79
CA SER A 8 -47.66 -64.86 -7.96
C SER A 8 -46.28 -64.91 -8.64
N HIS A 9 -45.19 -64.30 -8.14
CA HIS A 9 -44.73 -63.96 -6.77
C HIS A 9 -43.97 -62.61 -6.74
N GLY A 10 -43.67 -61.90 -5.63
CA GLY A 10 -43.95 -62.10 -4.20
C GLY A 10 -42.76 -62.61 -3.36
N ALA A 11 -42.06 -61.84 -2.51
CA ALA A 11 -42.06 -60.41 -2.21
C ALA A 11 -40.82 -60.04 -1.35
N THR A 12 -40.27 -58.81 -1.46
CA THR A 12 -39.64 -58.05 -0.34
C THR A 12 -39.33 -56.59 -0.72
N THR A 13 -39.79 -55.65 0.09
CA THR A 13 -39.53 -54.19 0.11
C THR A 13 -39.49 -53.72 1.57
N PRO A 14 -39.22 -52.44 1.92
CA PRO A 14 -38.74 -51.30 1.12
C PRO A 14 -37.25 -51.01 1.46
N THR A 15 -36.60 -49.84 1.39
CA THR A 15 -36.87 -48.39 1.15
C THR A 15 -35.50 -47.79 0.71
N GLN A 16 -35.31 -46.63 0.06
CA GLN A 16 -36.14 -45.47 -0.35
C GLN A 16 -35.99 -45.29 -1.89
N TYR A 17 -36.55 -44.35 -2.67
CA TYR A 17 -37.01 -42.95 -2.53
C TYR A 17 -35.86 -41.93 -2.35
N THR A 18 -35.57 -41.00 -3.29
CA THR A 18 -36.44 -40.15 -4.14
C THR A 18 -36.14 -40.18 -5.65
N ASP A 19 -37.20 -40.02 -6.46
CA ASP A 19 -37.40 -39.22 -7.71
C ASP A 19 -36.21 -38.93 -8.67
N LYS A 20 -36.30 -39.09 -10.01
CA LYS A 20 -37.26 -38.55 -11.02
C LYS A 20 -37.18 -37.00 -11.16
N GLU A 21 -37.23 -36.38 -12.35
CA GLU A 21 -37.63 -36.87 -13.68
C GLU A 21 -36.86 -36.16 -14.84
N GLU A 22 -36.54 -36.95 -15.87
CA GLU A 22 -36.59 -36.73 -17.34
C GLU A 22 -36.30 -35.37 -18.04
N GLY A 23 -35.66 -35.45 -19.23
CA GLY A 23 -35.54 -34.36 -20.21
C GLY A 23 -34.37 -34.52 -21.21
N HIS A 24 -34.64 -34.97 -22.45
CA HIS A 24 -33.62 -35.26 -23.46
C HIS A 24 -33.46 -34.16 -24.56
N TYR A 25 -32.26 -34.17 -25.19
CA TYR A 25 -31.95 -33.91 -26.62
C TYR A 25 -31.19 -32.64 -27.05
N HIS A 26 -30.43 -32.84 -28.15
CA HIS A 26 -29.79 -31.90 -29.07
C HIS A 26 -28.69 -30.96 -28.56
N CYS A 27 -27.45 -31.48 -28.54
CA CYS A 27 -26.27 -30.69 -28.86
C CYS A 27 -26.07 -30.70 -30.40
N ASN A 28 -26.02 -29.54 -31.06
CA ASN A 28 -25.90 -29.47 -32.53
C ASN A 28 -25.32 -28.13 -33.01
N HIS A 29 -24.02 -28.10 -33.36
CA HIS A 29 -23.41 -27.29 -34.44
C HIS A 29 -21.92 -27.69 -34.58
N PRO A 30 -21.24 -27.43 -35.72
CA PRO A 30 -20.42 -28.47 -36.33
C PRO A 30 -18.95 -28.11 -36.57
N ASN A 31 -18.19 -29.16 -36.91
CA ASN A 31 -16.89 -29.20 -37.58
C ASN A 31 -16.43 -27.89 -38.25
N HIS A 32 -15.20 -27.46 -37.93
CA HIS A 32 -14.27 -27.02 -38.95
C HIS A 32 -12.94 -27.76 -38.81
N TYR A 33 -12.67 -28.62 -39.79
CA TYR A 33 -11.46 -29.43 -39.85
C TYR A 33 -10.24 -28.56 -40.15
N TYR A 34 -9.17 -28.74 -39.37
CA TYR A 34 -7.80 -28.66 -39.89
C TYR A 34 -7.15 -30.02 -39.63
N GLU A 35 -6.56 -30.61 -40.68
CA GLU A 35 -6.19 -32.01 -40.68
C GLU A 35 -4.95 -32.31 -39.82
N GLU A 36 -5.10 -33.15 -38.79
CA GLU A 36 -3.97 -33.91 -38.24
C GLU A 36 -3.55 -35.00 -39.24
N ARG A 37 -2.75 -34.63 -40.26
CA ARG A 37 -2.12 -35.59 -41.18
C ARG A 37 -0.61 -35.67 -40.93
N ASN A 38 -0.23 -36.75 -40.24
CA ASN A 38 1.12 -37.11 -39.83
C ASN A 38 2.25 -36.68 -40.79
N ARG A 39 3.20 -35.88 -40.27
CA ARG A 39 4.59 -35.86 -40.75
C ARG A 39 5.54 -35.83 -39.56
N ASN A 40 6.40 -36.84 -39.47
CA ASN A 40 7.39 -36.94 -38.42
C ASN A 40 8.45 -35.83 -38.53
N VAL A 41 8.78 -35.27 -37.36
CA VAL A 41 10.13 -34.87 -36.95
C VAL A 41 10.96 -34.06 -37.96
N GLN A 42 10.92 -32.72 -37.83
CA GLN A 42 11.95 -31.99 -37.07
C GLN A 42 11.60 -30.50 -37.04
N LYS A 43 11.17 -29.95 -35.90
CA LYS A 43 11.13 -28.49 -35.73
C LYS A 43 12.59 -27.97 -35.74
N PRO A 44 12.92 -26.86 -36.42
CA PRO A 44 14.26 -26.30 -36.40
C PRO A 44 14.74 -26.10 -34.97
N HIS A 45 16.00 -26.48 -34.69
CA HIS A 45 16.58 -26.38 -33.37
C HIS A 45 16.94 -24.92 -33.07
N GLN A 46 15.93 -24.08 -32.85
CA GLN A 46 16.10 -22.70 -32.41
C GLN A 46 16.74 -22.70 -31.03
N SER A 47 18.05 -22.46 -30.99
CA SER A 47 18.84 -22.21 -29.78
C SER A 47 18.46 -20.86 -29.17
N MET A 48 17.23 -20.76 -28.67
CA MET A 48 16.79 -19.59 -27.90
C MET A 48 17.50 -19.60 -26.54
N VAL A 49 17.99 -18.43 -26.11
CA VAL A 49 18.59 -18.24 -24.78
C VAL A 49 17.53 -18.31 -23.67
N SER A 50 16.23 -18.30 -24.02
CA SER A 50 15.13 -18.57 -23.09
C SER A 50 15.14 -20.02 -22.65
N GLN A 51 15.37 -20.27 -21.35
CA GLN A 51 15.27 -21.61 -20.76
C GLN A 51 13.82 -22.12 -20.61
N VAL A 52 12.81 -21.33 -20.99
CA VAL A 52 11.40 -21.72 -20.97
C VAL A 52 10.78 -21.49 -22.35
N TYR A 53 10.14 -22.53 -22.90
CA TYR A 53 9.55 -22.53 -24.24
C TYR A 53 8.24 -21.71 -24.34
N ASN A 54 7.50 -21.55 -23.23
CA ASN A 54 6.30 -20.72 -23.16
C ASN A 54 6.06 -20.22 -21.70
N PRO A 55 6.43 -18.97 -21.35
CA PRO A 55 6.28 -18.46 -19.98
C PRO A 55 4.82 -18.06 -19.67
N SER A 56 4.26 -18.59 -18.59
CA SER A 56 2.91 -18.24 -18.12
C SER A 56 2.92 -16.91 -17.34
N PHE A 57 2.09 -15.96 -17.77
CA PHE A 57 1.91 -14.69 -17.07
C PHE A 57 0.95 -14.85 -15.88
N PHE A 58 1.47 -14.81 -14.66
CA PHE A 58 0.68 -14.86 -13.43
C PHE A 58 0.09 -13.49 -13.05
N LYS A 59 -1.09 -13.48 -12.42
CA LYS A 59 -1.67 -12.29 -11.75
C LYS A 59 -0.73 -11.86 -10.62
N VAL A 60 -0.05 -10.72 -10.78
CA VAL A 60 0.83 -10.15 -9.76
C VAL A 60 0.00 -9.53 -8.63
N ALA A 61 0.47 -9.64 -7.39
CA ALA A 61 -0.18 -9.01 -6.23
C ALA A 61 -0.08 -7.47 -6.29
N ASN A 62 -1.01 -6.78 -5.62
CA ASN A 62 -0.94 -5.34 -5.41
C ASN A 62 -0.03 -5.03 -4.19
N PRO A 63 1.10 -4.31 -4.36
CA PRO A 63 2.03 -4.01 -3.26
C PRO A 63 1.73 -2.70 -2.54
N GLY A 64 0.97 -1.78 -3.14
CA GLY A 64 0.60 -0.48 -2.53
C GLY A 64 0.02 -0.57 -1.11
N PRO A 65 -0.82 -1.56 -0.76
CA PRO A 65 -1.33 -1.72 0.60
C PRO A 65 -0.24 -1.95 1.65
N LEU A 66 0.80 -2.72 1.33
CA LEU A 66 1.97 -2.89 2.21
C LEU A 66 2.67 -1.55 2.42
N GLY A 67 2.90 -0.81 1.33
CA GLY A 67 3.55 0.50 1.36
C GLY A 67 2.74 1.58 2.11
N LEU A 68 1.41 1.50 2.10
CA LEU A 68 0.52 2.40 2.82
C LEU A 68 0.41 2.05 4.31
N ILE A 69 0.29 0.76 4.66
CA ILE A 69 0.17 0.31 6.07
C ILE A 69 1.50 0.49 6.83
N SER A 70 2.63 0.22 6.16
CA SER A 70 3.97 0.41 6.74
C SER A 70 4.31 1.89 6.99
N PHE A 71 3.94 2.74 6.04
CA PHE A 71 3.94 4.19 6.21
C PHE A 71 3.04 4.62 7.37
N ALA A 72 1.80 4.15 7.39
CA ALA A 72 0.77 4.57 8.35
C ALA A 72 1.18 4.28 9.79
N LEU A 73 1.59 3.04 10.12
CA LEU A 73 1.96 2.67 11.48
C LEU A 73 3.14 3.51 12.00
N THR A 74 4.17 3.66 11.18
CA THR A 74 5.38 4.43 11.53
C THR A 74 5.07 5.91 11.73
N THR A 75 4.26 6.50 10.83
CA THR A 75 3.81 7.90 10.90
C THR A 75 2.89 8.15 12.08
N PHE A 76 2.02 7.19 12.44
CA PHE A 76 1.09 7.33 13.56
C PHE A 76 1.83 7.37 14.90
N VAL A 77 2.74 6.43 15.13
CA VAL A 77 3.51 6.36 16.39
C VAL A 77 4.39 7.61 16.54
N LEU A 78 5.06 8.07 15.47
CA LEU A 78 5.79 9.35 15.51
C LEU A 78 4.84 10.52 15.80
N GLY A 79 3.70 10.61 15.11
CA GLY A 79 2.72 11.69 15.27
C GLY A 79 2.23 11.85 16.72
N LEU A 80 1.96 10.73 17.40
CA LEU A 80 1.58 10.71 18.82
C LEU A 80 2.67 11.32 19.73
N TYR A 81 3.93 10.93 19.54
CA TYR A 81 5.03 11.51 20.32
C TYR A 81 5.30 12.98 19.95
N GLN A 82 5.14 13.38 18.69
CA GLN A 82 5.25 14.79 18.26
C GLN A 82 4.12 15.68 18.83
N CYS A 83 2.95 15.10 19.11
CA CYS A 83 1.89 15.71 19.94
C CYS A 83 2.25 15.82 21.44
N GLY A 84 3.31 15.15 21.89
CA GLY A 84 3.68 15.03 23.30
C GLY A 84 2.89 13.97 24.08
N ALA A 85 2.26 13.00 23.40
CA ALA A 85 1.60 11.89 24.07
C ALA A 85 2.65 10.98 24.73
N GLY A 86 2.43 10.61 25.99
CA GLY A 86 3.36 9.78 26.77
C GLY A 86 4.68 10.46 27.19
N LEU A 87 4.93 11.72 26.81
CA LEU A 87 6.17 12.42 27.12
C LEU A 87 6.05 13.32 28.37
N PRO A 88 7.10 13.48 29.20
CA PRO A 88 7.10 14.38 30.35
C PRO A 88 6.74 15.82 29.97
N GLY A 89 5.78 16.42 30.71
CA GLY A 89 5.23 17.75 30.41
C GLY A 89 4.57 17.87 29.02
N SER A 90 4.34 16.73 28.35
CA SER A 90 4.02 16.65 26.93
C SER A 90 4.95 17.48 26.04
N ASN A 91 6.26 17.49 26.31
CA ASN A 91 7.25 18.20 25.50
C ASN A 91 7.89 17.25 24.46
N PRO A 92 7.66 17.42 23.14
CA PRO A 92 8.31 16.61 22.11
C PRO A 92 9.82 16.90 21.97
N PHE A 93 10.32 18.00 22.54
CA PHE A 93 11.75 18.35 22.59
C PHE A 93 12.36 18.12 23.98
N GLY A 94 11.83 17.17 24.75
CA GLY A 94 12.37 16.77 26.05
C GLY A 94 13.52 15.76 25.92
N GLY A 95 14.35 15.64 26.96
CA GLY A 95 15.43 14.64 27.04
C GLY A 95 14.98 13.18 27.18
N VAL A 96 13.66 12.93 27.19
CA VAL A 96 13.02 11.62 27.08
C VAL A 96 11.96 11.77 25.99
N GLY A 97 12.18 11.15 24.82
CA GLY A 97 11.53 11.54 23.57
C GLY A 97 11.16 10.38 22.62
N PRO A 98 10.60 10.70 21.43
CA PRO A 98 10.12 9.73 20.43
C PRO A 98 11.18 8.74 19.94
N ASP A 99 12.41 9.24 19.85
CA ASP A 99 13.50 8.80 18.98
C ASP A 99 13.77 7.30 19.05
N GLN A 100 13.89 6.76 20.27
CA GLN A 100 14.19 5.34 20.50
C GLN A 100 12.95 4.44 20.32
N ALA A 101 11.75 4.95 20.58
CA ALA A 101 10.52 4.18 20.44
C ALA A 101 10.08 4.01 18.99
N ILE A 102 10.39 4.97 18.11
CA ILE A 102 10.08 4.89 16.67
C ILE A 102 11.18 4.27 15.82
N PHE A 103 12.43 4.22 16.30
CA PHE A 103 13.60 3.76 15.51
C PHE A 103 13.37 2.41 14.81
N GLY A 104 12.88 1.39 15.53
CA GLY A 104 12.63 0.06 14.95
C GLY A 104 11.57 0.05 13.85
N LEU A 105 10.51 0.86 13.99
CA LEU A 105 9.48 1.02 12.96
C LEU A 105 10.03 1.78 11.74
N ALA A 106 10.80 2.84 11.98
CA ALA A 106 11.44 3.65 10.94
C ALA A 106 12.46 2.84 10.11
N VAL A 107 13.25 1.96 10.74
CA VAL A 107 14.18 1.11 9.99
C VAL A 107 13.45 -0.01 9.24
N PHE A 108 12.66 -0.84 9.94
CA PHE A 108 12.20 -2.11 9.35
C PHE A 108 10.87 -2.01 8.60
N PHE A 109 9.93 -1.17 9.06
CA PHE A 109 8.58 -1.14 8.50
C PHE A 109 8.38 0.07 7.58
N GLY A 110 8.35 1.29 8.12
CA GLY A 110 8.29 2.53 7.33
C GLY A 110 9.50 2.69 6.41
N GLY A 111 10.65 2.09 6.76
CA GLY A 111 11.84 2.02 5.92
C GLY A 111 11.81 0.84 4.94
N ILE A 112 12.38 -0.29 5.36
CA ILE A 112 12.65 -1.45 4.49
C ILE A 112 11.38 -2.04 3.85
N ALA A 113 10.31 -2.30 4.60
CA ALA A 113 9.10 -2.89 4.03
C ALA A 113 8.39 -1.94 3.05
N GLN A 114 8.41 -0.63 3.31
CA GLN A 114 7.88 0.38 2.39
C GLN A 114 8.75 0.52 1.13
N LEU A 115 10.08 0.45 1.27
CA LEU A 115 11.01 0.42 0.13
C LEU A 115 10.73 -0.78 -0.77
N PHE A 116 10.55 -1.98 -0.20
CA PHE A 116 10.18 -3.18 -0.97
C PHE A 116 8.81 -3.06 -1.64
N ALA A 117 7.82 -2.42 -0.99
CA ALA A 117 6.54 -2.13 -1.64
C ALA A 117 6.73 -1.27 -2.91
N GLY A 118 7.53 -0.21 -2.84
CA GLY A 118 7.87 0.61 -4.01
C GLY A 118 8.64 -0.14 -5.10
N LEU A 119 9.58 -1.02 -4.74
CA LEU A 119 10.27 -1.87 -5.72
C LEU A 119 9.34 -2.89 -6.39
N MET A 120 8.27 -3.33 -5.70
CA MET A 120 7.23 -4.18 -6.29
C MET A 120 6.24 -3.39 -7.17
N GLU A 121 5.95 -2.12 -6.87
CA GLU A 121 5.13 -1.25 -7.73
C GLU A 121 5.72 -1.10 -9.14
N PHE A 122 7.06 -1.09 -9.25
CA PHE A 122 7.74 -1.06 -10.55
C PHE A 122 7.39 -2.30 -11.40
N ARG A 123 7.27 -3.47 -10.76
CA ARG A 123 6.95 -4.73 -11.45
C ARG A 123 5.51 -4.77 -11.98
N VAL A 124 4.60 -3.97 -11.43
CA VAL A 124 3.22 -3.79 -11.95
C VAL A 124 3.05 -2.53 -12.81
N GLY A 125 4.14 -1.80 -13.09
CA GLY A 125 4.15 -0.61 -13.96
C GLY A 125 3.69 0.69 -13.29
N ASN A 126 3.44 0.68 -11.97
CA ASN A 126 2.94 1.83 -11.23
C ASN A 126 4.09 2.78 -10.86
N THR A 127 4.48 3.64 -11.81
CA THR A 127 5.57 4.62 -11.62
C THR A 127 5.33 5.56 -10.43
N PHE A 128 4.07 5.94 -10.18
CA PHE A 128 3.70 6.80 -9.06
C PHE A 128 3.93 6.10 -7.71
N GLY A 129 3.33 4.91 -7.51
CA GLY A 129 3.53 4.11 -6.30
C GLY A 129 5.01 3.74 -6.09
N THR A 130 5.72 3.39 -7.16
CA THR A 130 7.18 3.14 -7.15
C THR A 130 7.92 4.30 -6.53
N THR A 131 7.74 5.50 -7.11
CA THR A 131 8.47 6.69 -6.68
C THR A 131 8.07 7.08 -5.26
N VAL A 132 6.78 7.08 -4.94
CA VAL A 132 6.26 7.48 -3.62
C VAL A 132 6.72 6.54 -2.50
N HIS A 133 6.54 5.23 -2.65
CA HIS A 133 6.89 4.28 -1.59
C HIS A 133 8.41 4.12 -1.44
N CYS A 134 9.19 4.11 -2.52
CA CYS A 134 10.65 4.13 -2.41
C CYS A 134 11.16 5.44 -1.76
N SER A 135 10.59 6.60 -2.12
CA SER A 135 10.99 7.89 -1.55
C SER A 135 10.74 7.96 -0.05
N TYR A 136 9.55 7.56 0.41
CA TYR A 136 9.24 7.59 1.85
C TYR A 136 9.91 6.44 2.63
N GLY A 137 10.19 5.30 2.00
CA GLY A 137 11.09 4.27 2.57
C GLY A 137 12.50 4.81 2.82
N ALA A 138 13.04 5.54 1.84
CA ALA A 138 14.33 6.23 1.97
C ALA A 138 14.29 7.37 3.02
N PHE A 139 13.18 8.13 3.11
CA PHE A 139 12.96 9.11 4.18
C PHE A 139 13.09 8.46 5.56
N TRP A 140 12.35 7.38 5.83
CA TRP A 140 12.35 6.74 7.14
C TRP A 140 13.71 6.16 7.52
N LEU A 141 14.42 5.56 6.56
CA LEU A 141 15.78 5.08 6.76
C LEU A 141 16.78 6.21 7.03
N ALA A 142 16.73 7.31 6.26
CA ALA A 142 17.61 8.46 6.47
C ALA A 142 17.29 9.19 7.78
N PHE A 143 16.01 9.31 8.13
CA PHE A 143 15.56 9.93 9.38
C PHE A 143 15.98 9.11 10.61
N ALA A 144 15.93 7.77 10.51
CA ALA A 144 16.37 6.87 11.57
C ALA A 144 17.86 7.04 11.94
N MET A 145 18.72 7.46 11.00
CA MET A 145 20.16 7.67 11.27
C MET A 145 20.42 8.75 12.31
N PHE A 146 19.58 9.79 12.39
CA PHE A 146 19.71 10.85 13.41
C PHE A 146 19.52 10.34 14.85
N PHE A 147 18.95 9.14 15.04
CA PHE A 147 18.70 8.53 16.35
C PHE A 147 19.74 7.49 16.77
N VAL A 148 20.76 7.24 15.95
CA VAL A 148 21.87 6.31 16.26
C VAL A 148 23.03 7.10 16.87
N PRO A 149 23.30 7.01 18.21
CA PRO A 149 24.31 7.84 18.85
C PRO A 149 25.72 7.55 18.32
N ASP A 150 26.02 6.29 18.04
CA ASP A 150 27.33 5.81 17.59
C ASP A 150 27.78 6.38 16.22
N LEU A 151 26.86 6.98 15.46
CA LEU A 151 27.20 7.70 14.22
C LEU A 151 27.71 9.13 14.47
N GLY A 152 27.62 9.65 15.69
CA GLY A 152 28.12 10.98 16.07
C GLY A 152 27.42 12.16 15.36
N ILE A 153 26.27 11.93 14.71
CA ILE A 153 25.64 12.93 13.82
C ILE A 153 25.27 14.20 14.58
N LYS A 154 24.75 14.10 15.80
CA LYS A 154 24.47 15.29 16.64
C LYS A 154 25.77 15.92 17.15
N ASP A 155 26.74 15.12 17.58
CA ASP A 155 28.00 15.60 18.17
C ASP A 155 28.89 16.35 17.16
N ALA A 156 28.74 16.06 15.87
CA ALA A 156 29.38 16.81 14.78
C ALA A 156 29.05 18.32 14.80
N TYR A 157 27.90 18.71 15.38
CA TYR A 157 27.49 20.11 15.57
C TYR A 157 28.09 20.76 16.82
N LYS A 158 28.94 20.05 17.59
CA LYS A 158 29.76 20.56 18.70
C LYS A 158 28.96 21.26 19.82
N GLY A 159 27.71 20.85 20.03
CA GLY A 159 26.81 21.47 21.00
C GLY A 159 26.02 22.68 20.50
N ASP A 160 26.15 23.06 19.22
CA ASP A 160 25.24 24.04 18.61
C ASP A 160 23.89 23.40 18.26
N ASP A 161 23.00 23.34 19.26
CA ASP A 161 21.61 22.86 19.09
C ASP A 161 20.84 23.65 18.02
N ARG A 162 21.20 24.90 17.71
CA ARG A 162 20.55 25.69 16.66
C ARG A 162 21.01 25.22 15.28
N ALA A 163 22.30 24.99 15.08
CA ALA A 163 22.80 24.43 13.83
C ALA A 163 22.20 23.04 13.57
N TYR A 164 22.07 22.21 14.63
CA TYR A 164 21.42 20.91 14.54
C TYR A 164 19.91 21.02 14.20
N SER A 165 19.14 21.86 14.90
CA SER A 165 17.70 22.01 14.61
C SER A 165 17.45 22.62 13.24
N PHE A 166 18.28 23.57 12.79
CA PHE A 166 18.17 24.12 11.44
C PHE A 166 18.48 23.08 10.35
N ALA A 167 19.42 22.16 10.58
CA ALA A 167 19.67 21.05 9.65
C ALA A 167 18.48 20.09 9.54
N LEU A 168 17.86 19.72 10.66
CA LEU A 168 16.61 18.94 10.67
C LEU A 168 15.44 19.70 10.03
N GLY A 169 15.33 21.00 10.26
CA GLY A 169 14.34 21.87 9.62
C GLY A 169 14.49 21.89 8.09
N ILE A 170 15.72 22.00 7.58
CA ILE A 170 16.04 21.95 6.14
C ILE A 170 15.73 20.57 5.56
N PHE A 171 16.09 19.49 6.25
CA PHE A 171 15.73 18.13 5.85
C PHE A 171 14.21 18.01 5.66
N LEU A 172 13.43 18.39 6.68
CA LEU A 172 11.96 18.27 6.67
C LEU A 172 11.28 19.21 5.66
N ILE A 173 11.80 20.42 5.37
CA ILE A 173 11.17 21.32 4.38
C ILE A 173 11.38 20.82 2.94
N LEU A 174 12.49 20.14 2.64
CA LEU A 174 12.70 19.53 1.33
C LEU A 174 11.78 18.32 1.12
N TRP A 175 11.54 17.51 2.16
CA TRP A 175 10.49 16.49 2.13
C TRP A 175 9.10 17.09 1.98
N CYS A 176 8.80 18.23 2.62
CA CYS A 176 7.56 18.98 2.41
C CYS A 176 7.33 19.36 0.93
N PHE A 177 8.35 19.92 0.25
CA PHE A 177 8.24 20.27 -1.16
C PHE A 177 8.10 19.04 -2.07
N LEU A 178 8.80 17.94 -1.77
CA LEU A 178 8.64 16.68 -2.51
C LEU A 178 7.23 16.09 -2.32
N THR A 179 6.66 16.14 -1.10
CA THR A 179 5.28 15.76 -0.84
C THR A 179 4.28 16.61 -1.62
N LEU A 180 4.53 17.91 -1.79
CA LEU A 180 3.69 18.79 -2.62
C LEU A 180 3.73 18.39 -4.10
N ILE A 181 4.89 18.01 -4.64
CA ILE A 181 5.02 17.48 -6.00
C ILE A 181 4.21 16.18 -6.15
N PHE A 182 4.31 15.25 -5.19
CA PHE A 182 3.51 14.03 -5.20
C PHE A 182 2.01 14.31 -5.06
N PHE A 183 1.59 15.27 -4.24
CA PHE A 183 0.18 15.69 -4.11
C PHE A 183 -0.38 16.20 -5.44
N VAL A 184 0.37 17.05 -6.16
CA VAL A 184 -0.04 17.56 -7.48
C VAL A 184 -0.08 16.42 -8.52
N ALA A 185 0.87 15.49 -8.49
CA ALA A 185 0.83 14.30 -9.34
C ALA A 185 -0.36 13.35 -9.01
N ALA A 186 -0.83 13.35 -7.75
CA ALA A 186 -1.92 12.51 -7.27
C ALA A 186 -3.34 13.02 -7.62
N LEU A 187 -3.49 14.22 -8.22
CA LEU A 187 -4.80 14.87 -8.47
C LEU A 187 -5.77 14.08 -9.37
N LYS A 188 -5.32 12.97 -9.98
CA LYS A 188 -6.13 12.04 -10.78
C LYS A 188 -6.12 10.59 -10.24
N THR A 189 -5.78 10.39 -8.97
CA THR A 189 -5.77 9.07 -8.32
C THR A 189 -7.10 8.80 -7.61
N ASN A 190 -7.22 9.16 -6.34
CA ASN A 190 -8.47 9.13 -5.56
C ASN A 190 -8.37 10.09 -4.36
N ILE A 191 -9.51 10.39 -3.75
CA ILE A 191 -9.62 11.33 -2.63
C ILE A 191 -8.82 10.83 -1.41
N ALA A 192 -8.81 9.54 -1.10
CA ALA A 192 -8.07 9.01 0.04
C ALA A 192 -6.55 9.26 -0.06
N ILE A 193 -5.94 9.02 -1.22
CA ILE A 193 -4.51 9.31 -1.47
C ILE A 193 -4.22 10.82 -1.43
N LEU A 194 -5.14 11.65 -1.91
CA LEU A 194 -5.02 13.11 -1.78
C LEU A 194 -5.10 13.58 -0.32
N ILE A 195 -5.95 12.97 0.51
CA ILE A 195 -5.99 13.25 1.96
C ILE A 195 -4.66 12.85 2.60
N VAL A 196 -4.12 11.65 2.30
CA VAL A 196 -2.81 11.21 2.82
C VAL A 196 -1.72 12.24 2.50
N LEU A 197 -1.55 12.61 1.23
CA LEU A 197 -0.48 13.51 0.79
C LEU A 197 -0.70 14.96 1.24
N GLY A 198 -1.95 15.43 1.30
CA GLY A 198 -2.28 16.78 1.78
C GLY A 198 -2.02 16.96 3.28
N PHE A 199 -2.41 15.98 4.11
CA PHE A 199 -2.09 16.00 5.53
C PHE A 199 -0.60 15.76 5.80
N LEU A 200 0.09 14.96 4.97
CA LEU A 200 1.54 14.77 5.05
C LEU A 200 2.33 16.04 4.72
N PHE A 201 1.91 16.78 3.69
CA PHE A 201 2.49 18.08 3.35
C PHE A 201 2.40 19.06 4.55
N LEU A 202 1.21 19.16 5.16
CA LEU A 202 1.01 20.00 6.34
C LEU A 202 1.82 19.50 7.55
N ALA A 203 1.93 18.17 7.75
CA ALA A 203 2.76 17.59 8.79
C ALA A 203 4.24 17.99 8.63
N PHE A 204 4.85 17.77 7.46
CA PHE A 204 6.24 18.17 7.19
C PHE A 204 6.45 19.68 7.32
N LEU A 205 5.52 20.50 6.84
CA LEU A 205 5.57 21.96 6.97
C LEU A 205 5.65 22.40 8.44
N PHE A 206 4.72 21.93 9.29
CA PHE A 206 4.70 22.32 10.69
C PHE A 206 5.87 21.73 11.49
N LEU A 207 6.26 20.46 11.25
CA LEU A 207 7.42 19.86 11.92
C LEU A 207 8.73 20.60 11.55
N SER A 208 8.91 20.99 10.28
CA SER A 208 10.04 21.81 9.83
C SER A 208 10.05 23.20 10.48
N LEU A 209 8.91 23.91 10.48
CA LEU A 209 8.79 25.22 11.12
C LEU A 209 9.07 25.17 12.63
N ALA A 210 8.68 24.09 13.31
CA ALA A 210 9.00 23.88 14.71
C ALA A 210 10.53 23.76 14.95
N GLN A 211 11.25 23.03 14.09
CA GLN A 211 12.71 22.90 14.16
C GLN A 211 13.43 24.26 13.98
N PHE A 212 12.98 25.10 13.03
CA PHE A 212 13.54 26.44 12.84
C PHE A 212 13.26 27.42 13.99
N LEU A 213 12.18 27.20 14.73
CA LEU A 213 11.77 28.03 15.87
C LEU A 213 12.27 27.51 17.23
N GLN A 214 12.84 26.30 17.28
CA GLN A 214 13.15 25.58 18.52
C GLN A 214 14.04 26.38 19.48
N THR A 215 15.08 27.04 18.97
CA THR A 215 16.06 27.77 19.78
C THR A 215 15.75 29.27 19.95
N THR A 216 14.84 29.83 19.16
CA THR A 216 14.48 31.26 19.19
C THR A 216 13.16 31.51 19.93
N HIS A 217 12.18 30.63 19.74
CA HIS A 217 10.84 30.74 20.29
C HIS A 217 10.33 29.36 20.77
N PRO A 218 10.97 28.73 21.77
CA PRO A 218 10.71 27.33 22.17
C PRO A 218 9.24 27.04 22.49
N THR A 219 8.52 27.95 23.16
CA THR A 219 7.09 27.80 23.46
C THR A 219 6.21 27.78 22.21
N ALA A 220 6.59 28.52 21.16
CA ALA A 220 5.91 28.49 19.87
C ALA A 220 6.29 27.23 19.08
N ALA A 221 7.57 26.86 19.08
CA ALA A 221 8.06 25.62 18.47
C ALA A 221 7.35 24.37 19.01
N ILE A 222 7.21 24.24 20.33
CA ILE A 222 6.47 23.13 20.96
C ILE A 222 5.01 23.09 20.48
N ARG A 223 4.32 24.24 20.42
CA ARG A 223 2.94 24.32 19.91
C ARG A 223 2.85 23.87 18.44
N ILE A 224 3.74 24.38 17.60
CA ILE A 224 3.76 24.08 16.15
C ILE A 224 4.15 22.62 15.90
N ASN A 225 5.06 22.04 16.70
CA ASN A 225 5.41 20.63 16.61
C ASN A 225 4.21 19.72 16.92
N LYS A 226 3.41 20.09 17.92
CA LYS A 226 2.15 19.38 18.24
C LYS A 226 1.12 19.48 17.12
N THR A 227 1.03 20.64 16.46
CA THR A 227 0.24 20.78 15.23
C THR A 227 0.73 19.80 14.15
N GLY A 228 2.05 19.77 13.87
CA GLY A 228 2.64 18.83 12.92
C GLY A 228 2.42 17.35 13.27
N GLY A 229 2.52 16.99 14.55
CA GLY A 229 2.17 15.66 15.06
C GLY A 229 0.70 15.29 14.83
N ALA A 230 -0.23 16.24 15.04
CA ALA A 230 -1.65 16.02 14.80
C ALA A 230 -1.95 15.81 13.30
N PHE A 231 -1.33 16.60 12.41
CA PHE A 231 -1.40 16.37 10.96
C PHE A 231 -0.80 15.00 10.56
N SER A 232 0.29 14.58 11.21
CA SER A 232 0.88 13.24 11.02
C SER A 232 -0.10 12.12 11.42
N CYS A 233 -0.79 12.26 12.55
CA CYS A 233 -1.79 11.28 13.00
C CYS A 233 -2.97 11.16 12.03
N ILE A 234 -3.49 12.29 11.51
CA ILE A 234 -4.62 12.27 10.56
C ILE A 234 -4.17 11.70 9.20
N CYS A 235 -2.98 12.08 8.72
CA CYS A 235 -2.34 11.48 7.55
C CYS A 235 -2.23 9.96 7.68
N ALA A 236 -1.75 9.48 8.83
CA ALA A 236 -1.59 8.06 9.11
C ALA A 236 -2.94 7.31 9.17
N PHE A 237 -3.99 7.89 9.76
CA PHE A 237 -5.33 7.30 9.72
C PHE A 237 -5.87 7.19 8.28
N ALA A 238 -5.66 8.20 7.44
CA ALA A 238 -6.03 8.14 6.03
C ALA A 238 -5.22 7.08 5.25
N ALA A 239 -3.94 6.90 5.60
CA ALA A 239 -3.07 5.88 4.99
C ALA A 239 -3.45 4.47 5.45
N PHE A 240 -3.84 4.27 6.71
CA PHE A 240 -4.45 3.04 7.19
C PHE A 240 -5.76 2.74 6.46
N TYR A 241 -6.61 3.74 6.25
CA TYR A 241 -7.87 3.57 5.51
C TYR A 241 -7.63 3.13 4.05
N ALA A 242 -6.74 3.83 3.33
CA ALA A 242 -6.39 3.49 1.95
C ALA A 242 -5.69 2.12 1.83
N GLY A 243 -4.79 1.80 2.76
CA GLY A 243 -4.12 0.50 2.82
C GLY A 243 -5.09 -0.64 3.17
N ALA A 244 -6.00 -0.43 4.12
CA ALA A 244 -7.05 -1.38 4.47
C ALA A 244 -7.97 -1.66 3.29
N ALA A 245 -8.44 -0.62 2.59
CA ALA A 245 -9.25 -0.77 1.38
C ALA A 245 -8.58 -1.66 0.32
N GLY A 246 -7.25 -1.54 0.16
CA GLY A 246 -6.48 -2.32 -0.80
C GLY A 246 -6.18 -3.78 -0.41
N ILE A 247 -6.33 -4.16 0.87
CA ILE A 247 -6.34 -5.59 1.29
C ILE A 247 -7.75 -6.16 1.46
N MET A 248 -8.77 -5.31 1.61
CA MET A 248 -10.18 -5.69 1.80
C MET A 248 -10.89 -5.90 0.45
N THR A 249 -10.48 -6.94 -0.28
CA THR A 249 -11.01 -7.34 -1.59
C THR A 249 -12.09 -8.42 -1.47
N GLU A 250 -12.70 -8.80 -2.60
CA GLU A 250 -13.69 -9.90 -2.67
C GLU A 250 -13.12 -11.25 -2.23
N ASP A 251 -11.83 -11.47 -2.44
CA ASP A 251 -11.13 -12.68 -2.02
C ASP A 251 -10.89 -12.74 -0.49
N THR A 252 -11.04 -11.63 0.26
CA THR A 252 -10.63 -11.53 1.67
C THR A 252 -11.72 -11.13 2.66
N THR A 253 -12.72 -10.34 2.26
CA THR A 253 -13.81 -9.89 3.14
C THR A 253 -15.03 -9.36 2.39
N TRP A 254 -16.16 -9.22 3.08
CA TRP A 254 -17.38 -8.55 2.62
C TRP A 254 -17.37 -7.03 2.90
N VAL A 255 -16.43 -6.51 3.68
CA VAL A 255 -16.30 -5.07 3.98
C VAL A 255 -15.59 -4.32 2.85
N ARG A 256 -16.14 -3.19 2.41
CA ARG A 256 -15.53 -2.30 1.38
C ARG A 256 -15.43 -0.87 1.89
N PHE A 257 -14.35 -0.19 1.52
CA PHE A 257 -14.07 1.20 1.87
C PHE A 257 -13.96 2.05 0.58
N PRO A 258 -14.86 3.03 0.35
CA PRO A 258 -14.83 3.86 -0.85
C PRO A 258 -13.64 4.85 -0.82
N LEU A 259 -12.69 4.70 -1.75
CA LEU A 259 -11.52 5.57 -1.85
C LEU A 259 -11.82 6.98 -2.40
N GLY A 260 -13.04 7.20 -2.91
CA GLY A 260 -13.43 8.44 -3.59
C GLY A 260 -12.76 8.55 -4.95
N GLU A 261 -13.23 7.77 -5.92
CA GLU A 261 -12.74 7.79 -7.30
C GLU A 261 -13.10 9.12 -7.98
N ILE A 262 -12.20 9.61 -8.82
CA ILE A 262 -12.36 10.87 -9.56
C ILE A 262 -12.59 10.50 -11.02
N ASP A 263 -13.79 10.75 -11.56
CA ASP A 263 -14.11 10.44 -12.96
C ASP A 263 -13.30 11.34 -13.92
N VAL A 264 -12.20 10.79 -14.43
CA VAL A 264 -11.38 11.42 -15.46
C VAL A 264 -11.87 10.95 -16.82
N GLN A 265 -12.95 11.59 -17.29
CA GLN A 265 -13.50 11.41 -18.63
C GLN A 265 -12.37 11.36 -19.69
N PRO A 266 -12.24 10.26 -20.46
CA PRO A 266 -11.14 10.08 -21.39
C PRO A 266 -11.19 11.12 -22.51
N LYS A 267 -10.07 11.82 -22.72
CA LYS A 267 -9.95 12.82 -23.79
C LYS A 267 -10.13 12.12 -25.13
N LYS A 268 -11.28 12.32 -25.80
CA LYS A 268 -11.60 11.73 -27.10
C LYS A 268 -10.46 11.98 -28.09
N THR A 269 -9.72 10.92 -28.41
CA THR A 269 -8.76 10.90 -29.50
C THR A 269 -9.54 10.89 -30.81
N ASN A 270 -9.73 12.07 -31.39
CA ASN A 270 -10.14 12.20 -32.77
C ASN A 270 -9.00 11.66 -33.65
N ILE A 271 -9.05 10.37 -33.96
CA ILE A 271 -8.26 9.78 -35.03
C ILE A 271 -8.85 10.32 -36.34
N ALA A 272 -8.03 11.04 -37.10
CA ALA A 272 -8.33 11.60 -38.40
C ALA A 272 -7.47 10.90 -39.47
#